data_AF-A0A507BML0-F1
#
_entry.id   AF-A0A507BML0-F1
#
_cell.length_a   1.000
_cell.length_b   1.000
_cell.length_c   1.000
_cell.angle_alpha   90.00
_cell.angle_beta   90.00
_cell.angle_gamma   90.00
#
_symmetry.space_group_name_H-M   'P 1'
#
loop_
_entity.id
_entity.type
_entity.pdbx_description
1 polymer ?
#
loop_
_entity_poly.entity_id
_entity_poly.type
_entity_poly.pdbx_seq_one_letter_code
_entity_poly.pdbx_strand_id
1 'polypeptide(L)'
;MAPEGGKLVTVDTSIPGPDKSVAQWDVGRGEGLLITSAAVCRGFLIVGTRRGTIHLYAKQDDQYMCVAWTKLQVKDAVTSLTPLPGRDGAPASNILATCRDGAYRIYAIDREPAAAALRLVHESSPPTMGPVQAGAVFAGDDDDNNNELVVLGFRGTSFVAWNETRQEDVAAVGCGGANRKFAYVTSSSGGAADAAAAGGLLLRFAYTKTSTLNVYSQRGATHRTVRAGGHGREVRSVCAARGGGGYVATGGEDTILRVWRRRAASGPGGGGGGGLRCVAVLNPHRTGIPALAWVGDGYLLSAGGFEDLYVWRVSRLDSAYEGLAVACESQFPDKSRDKDLRIMSIDAEPLGGDGVEEEDGMVVSMAFSNSAVKTYRYARADGWRLLAQGRYTGACPTEVRHLDVDVRGGRGLAVLVTFTDGHVTAWKADRRHPGSGGEAEYEDYTLQAAARLHQNSVKALDLVPLSTGAAAAAAGWLVITGSDDNALGVTHLLPTAAGAVAAYTFGPGHRVSKAHAAAINALRVVRHDEQAGVVVFVTGSNDQRIKTWRLLTTAPPGGEEEAGTGRRVGKIQLLDNSYSSVADPGAMEMLGPEGPLVVVGVGMETWGVGQGALRAG
;
A
#
# COMPACT_ATOMS: atom_id res chain seq x y z
N MET A 1 -14.35 6.37 48.07
CA MET A 1 -15.40 6.24 47.03
C MET A 1 -14.96 5.14 46.09
N ALA A 2 -15.64 4.00 46.10
CA ALA A 2 -15.43 2.97 45.08
C ALA A 2 -15.94 3.52 43.73
N PRO A 3 -15.25 3.27 42.60
CA PRO A 3 -15.75 3.67 41.30
C PRO A 3 -17.09 2.96 41.03
N GLU A 4 -18.15 3.71 40.80
CA GLU A 4 -19.44 3.16 40.36
C GLU A 4 -19.23 2.45 39.01
N GLY A 5 -19.66 1.18 38.94
CA GLY A 5 -19.61 0.39 37.71
C GLY A 5 -20.53 0.99 36.65
N GLY A 6 -20.15 0.85 35.38
CA GLY A 6 -21.01 1.25 34.27
C GLY A 6 -22.27 0.40 34.25
N LYS A 7 -23.45 1.04 34.30
CA LYS A 7 -24.74 0.40 34.13
C LYS A 7 -25.22 0.60 32.70
N LEU A 8 -25.57 -0.48 32.01
CA LEU A 8 -26.28 -0.40 30.73
C LEU A 8 -27.77 -0.46 31.02
N VAL A 9 -28.52 0.44 30.41
CA VAL A 9 -29.98 0.46 30.51
C VAL A 9 -30.55 0.21 29.12
N THR A 10 -31.33 -0.86 28.97
CA THR A 10 -32.07 -1.13 27.74
C THR A 10 -33.55 -0.83 27.96
N VAL A 11 -34.16 -0.16 26.98
CA VAL A 11 -35.57 0.21 27.02
C VAL A 11 -36.28 -0.51 25.89
N ASP A 12 -37.30 -1.31 26.22
CA ASP A 12 -38.13 -1.95 25.20
C ASP A 12 -39.06 -0.90 24.56
N THR A 13 -38.93 -0.73 23.25
CA THR A 13 -39.74 0.24 22.49
C THR A 13 -40.97 -0.39 21.84
N SER A 14 -41.13 -1.71 21.93
CA SER A 14 -42.32 -2.43 21.47
C SER A 14 -43.52 -2.25 22.40
N ILE A 15 -43.29 -1.80 23.64
CA ILE A 15 -44.34 -1.47 24.61
C ILE A 15 -44.75 0.01 24.40
N PRO A 16 -45.97 0.28 23.89
CA PRO A 16 -46.46 1.64 23.76
C PRO A 16 -46.85 2.21 25.13
N GLY A 17 -46.43 3.45 25.41
CA GLY A 17 -46.77 4.16 26.65
C GLY A 17 -45.54 4.73 27.39
N PRO A 18 -45.76 5.50 28.47
CA PRO A 18 -44.68 6.03 29.32
C PRO A 18 -44.00 4.93 30.16
N ASP A 19 -44.71 3.83 30.43
CA ASP A 19 -44.24 2.68 31.23
C ASP A 19 -43.47 1.68 30.36
N LYS A 20 -42.33 2.10 29.82
CA LYS A 20 -41.44 1.19 29.10
C LYS A 20 -40.73 0.30 30.11
N SER A 21 -40.64 -1.00 29.84
CA SER A 21 -39.82 -1.88 30.66
C SER A 21 -38.35 -1.46 30.52
N VAL A 22 -37.73 -1.17 31.66
CA VAL A 22 -36.34 -0.77 31.76
C VAL A 22 -35.57 -1.93 32.36
N ALA A 23 -34.77 -2.62 31.56
CA ALA A 23 -33.82 -3.61 32.06
C ALA A 23 -32.47 -2.95 32.29
N GLN A 24 -31.89 -3.17 33.47
CA GLN A 24 -30.58 -2.65 33.84
C GLN A 24 -29.60 -3.81 33.95
N TRP A 25 -28.48 -3.69 33.24
CA TRP A 25 -27.44 -4.70 33.15
C TRP A 25 -26.15 -4.18 33.79
N ASP A 26 -25.48 -5.02 34.57
CA ASP A 26 -24.13 -4.74 35.05
C ASP A 26 -23.14 -5.10 33.95
N VAL A 27 -22.38 -4.13 33.47
CA VAL A 27 -21.51 -4.26 32.29
C VAL A 27 -20.08 -4.64 32.71
N GLY A 28 -19.89 -4.99 33.99
CA GLY A 28 -18.64 -5.44 34.58
C GLY A 28 -17.79 -4.32 35.17
N ARG A 29 -17.06 -4.63 36.24
CA ARG A 29 -16.16 -3.71 36.95
C ARG A 29 -14.77 -3.70 36.29
N GLY A 30 -14.48 -2.68 35.50
CA GLY A 30 -13.12 -2.29 35.15
C GLY A 30 -12.90 -0.85 35.59
N GLU A 31 -11.79 -0.55 36.27
CA GLU A 31 -11.47 0.83 36.66
C GLU A 31 -11.49 1.77 35.43
N GLY A 32 -12.41 2.74 35.42
CA GLY A 32 -12.43 3.81 34.41
C GLY A 32 -13.20 3.53 33.12
N LEU A 33 -14.23 2.66 33.15
CA LEU A 33 -15.10 2.32 32.01
C LEU A 33 -16.17 3.41 31.75
N LEU A 34 -15.75 4.62 31.38
CA LEU A 34 -16.67 5.69 30.98
C LEU A 34 -17.08 5.47 29.51
N ILE A 35 -18.29 4.96 29.29
CA ILE A 35 -18.85 4.69 27.96
C ILE A 35 -19.14 5.99 27.23
N THR A 36 -18.75 6.07 25.97
CA THR A 36 -18.93 7.26 25.10
C THR A 36 -19.68 6.95 23.81
N SER A 37 -19.75 5.68 23.42
CA SER A 37 -20.49 5.23 22.23
C SER A 37 -20.94 3.78 22.39
N ALA A 38 -22.01 3.40 21.68
CA ALA A 38 -22.51 2.03 21.66
C ALA A 38 -23.16 1.71 20.31
N ALA A 39 -23.08 0.45 19.89
CA ALA A 39 -23.73 -0.06 18.68
C ALA A 39 -24.09 -1.55 18.84
N VAL A 40 -24.99 -2.05 18.00
CA VAL A 40 -25.27 -3.48 17.89
C VAL A 40 -24.79 -3.97 16.52
N CYS A 41 -23.97 -5.02 16.49
CA CYS A 41 -23.47 -5.61 15.24
C CYS A 41 -23.26 -7.12 15.44
N ARG A 42 -23.66 -7.94 14.45
CA ARG A 42 -23.71 -9.42 14.56
C ARG A 42 -24.24 -9.90 15.92
N GLY A 43 -25.37 -9.38 16.39
CA GLY A 43 -25.96 -9.80 17.68
C GLY A 43 -25.12 -9.52 18.93
N PHE A 44 -23.99 -8.83 18.82
CA PHE A 44 -23.23 -8.33 19.95
C PHE A 44 -23.56 -6.87 20.23
N LEU A 45 -23.55 -6.51 21.51
CA LEU A 45 -23.49 -5.12 21.94
C LEU A 45 -22.03 -4.69 22.00
N ILE A 46 -21.68 -3.65 21.28
CA ILE A 46 -20.32 -3.09 21.24
C ILE A 46 -20.35 -1.74 21.93
N VAL A 47 -19.43 -1.50 22.86
CA VAL A 47 -19.33 -0.22 23.58
C VAL A 47 -17.90 0.34 23.49
N GLY A 48 -17.82 1.62 23.17
CA GLY A 48 -16.58 2.39 23.13
C GLY A 48 -16.44 3.24 24.38
N THR A 49 -15.21 3.44 24.85
CA THR A 49 -14.93 4.20 26.08
C THR A 49 -14.13 5.47 25.83
N ARG A 50 -14.13 6.37 26.82
CA ARG A 50 -13.30 7.59 26.86
C ARG A 50 -11.80 7.31 26.83
N ARG A 51 -11.37 6.11 27.22
CA ARG A 51 -9.95 5.73 27.26
C ARG A 51 -9.48 4.98 26.00
N GLY A 52 -10.32 4.93 24.96
CA GLY A 52 -9.96 4.27 23.71
C GLY A 52 -9.98 2.74 23.84
N THR A 53 -10.97 2.20 24.54
CA THR A 53 -11.22 0.75 24.54
C THR A 53 -12.57 0.46 23.91
N ILE A 54 -12.64 -0.65 23.17
CA ILE A 54 -13.86 -1.17 22.55
C ILE A 54 -14.11 -2.54 23.17
N HIS A 55 -15.29 -2.73 23.74
CA HIS A 55 -15.70 -3.96 24.40
C HIS A 55 -16.87 -4.58 23.66
N LEU A 56 -16.85 -5.91 23.56
CA LEU A 56 -17.84 -6.73 22.89
C LEU A 56 -18.60 -7.54 23.93
N TYR A 57 -19.92 -7.39 23.96
CA TYR A 57 -20.82 -8.06 24.88
C TYR A 57 -21.75 -9.01 24.13
N ALA A 58 -21.83 -10.25 24.59
CA ALA A 58 -22.78 -11.25 24.13
C ALA A 58 -23.93 -11.37 25.15
N LYS A 59 -25.15 -11.64 24.65
CA LYS A 59 -26.28 -11.95 25.52
C LYS A 59 -26.25 -13.44 25.89
N GLN A 60 -26.15 -13.76 27.19
CA GLN A 60 -26.14 -15.11 27.77
C GLN A 60 -27.07 -15.12 28.98
N ASP A 61 -28.03 -16.05 29.06
CA ASP A 61 -28.98 -16.18 30.17
C ASP A 61 -29.64 -14.84 30.59
N ASP A 62 -30.09 -14.07 29.59
CA ASP A 62 -30.60 -12.72 29.77
C ASP A 62 -29.63 -11.78 30.50
N GLN A 63 -28.31 -11.91 30.35
CA GLN A 63 -27.33 -10.93 30.80
C GLN A 63 -26.32 -10.63 29.70
N TYR A 64 -25.74 -9.43 29.71
CA TYR A 64 -24.67 -9.06 28.80
C TYR A 64 -23.31 -9.35 29.45
N MET A 65 -22.58 -10.30 28.88
CA MET A 65 -21.25 -10.69 29.34
C MET A 65 -20.20 -10.18 28.36
N CYS A 66 -19.14 -9.55 28.87
CA CYS A 66 -18.02 -9.12 28.04
C CYS A 66 -17.27 -10.37 27.54
N VAL A 67 -17.29 -10.59 26.23
CA VAL A 67 -16.67 -11.76 25.58
C VAL A 67 -15.33 -11.43 24.93
N ALA A 68 -15.11 -10.15 24.59
CA ALA A 68 -13.85 -9.68 24.02
C ALA A 68 -13.69 -8.17 24.23
N TRP A 69 -12.46 -7.69 24.19
CA TRP A 69 -12.19 -6.26 24.14
C TRP A 69 -10.87 -5.99 23.41
N THR A 70 -10.73 -4.79 22.90
CA THR A 70 -9.49 -4.31 22.31
C THR A 70 -9.21 -2.88 22.76
N LYS A 71 -7.95 -2.48 22.67
CA LYS A 71 -7.48 -1.16 23.06
C LYS A 71 -6.84 -0.47 21.87
N LEU A 72 -7.24 0.78 21.66
CA LEU A 72 -6.61 1.66 20.70
C LEU A 72 -5.17 1.96 21.13
N GLN A 73 -4.27 2.07 20.16
CA GLN A 73 -2.89 2.50 20.43
C GLN A 73 -2.87 3.91 21.07
N VAL A 74 -3.80 4.77 20.67
CA VAL A 74 -3.99 6.12 21.23
C VAL A 74 -5.08 6.08 22.30
N LYS A 75 -4.76 6.50 23.53
CA LYS A 75 -5.66 6.50 24.69
C LYS A 75 -6.70 7.64 24.65
N ASP A 76 -7.46 7.76 23.58
CA ASP A 76 -8.49 8.79 23.44
C ASP A 76 -9.89 8.21 23.17
N ALA A 77 -10.92 9.03 23.32
CA ALA A 77 -12.31 8.58 23.35
C ALA A 77 -12.80 8.02 22.01
N VAL A 78 -13.50 6.89 22.07
CA VAL A 78 -14.28 6.36 20.95
C VAL A 78 -15.58 7.16 20.86
N THR A 79 -15.73 7.99 19.84
CA THR A 79 -16.82 8.97 19.71
C THR A 79 -18.06 8.39 19.04
N SER A 80 -17.91 7.41 18.15
CA SER A 80 -19.03 6.69 17.54
C SER A 80 -18.64 5.27 17.15
N LEU A 81 -19.65 4.41 17.03
CA LEU A 81 -19.55 3.05 16.52
C LEU A 81 -20.65 2.88 15.46
N THR A 82 -20.26 2.52 14.24
CA THR A 82 -21.18 2.42 13.09
C THR A 82 -20.96 1.08 12.38
N PRO A 83 -21.96 0.17 12.36
CA PRO A 83 -21.88 -1.06 11.58
C PRO A 83 -21.70 -0.76 10.09
N LEU A 84 -20.82 -1.51 9.43
CA LEU A 84 -20.70 -1.42 7.97
C LEU A 84 -21.95 -1.99 7.29
N PRO A 85 -22.32 -1.52 6.09
CA PRO A 85 -23.45 -2.09 5.37
C PRO A 85 -23.16 -3.55 4.99
N GLY A 86 -24.07 -4.45 5.33
CA GLY A 86 -23.97 -5.86 4.98
C GLY A 86 -24.12 -6.10 3.47
N ARG A 87 -23.50 -7.16 2.95
CA ARG A 87 -23.58 -7.54 1.54
C ARG A 87 -24.75 -8.50 1.31
N ASP A 88 -25.54 -8.30 0.26
CA ASP A 88 -26.61 -9.21 -0.18
C ASP A 88 -27.58 -9.65 0.94
N GLY A 89 -27.93 -8.74 1.85
CA GLY A 89 -28.81 -9.00 2.99
C GLY A 89 -28.15 -9.73 4.17
N ALA A 90 -26.87 -10.09 4.07
CA ALA A 90 -26.10 -10.63 5.19
C ALA A 90 -25.90 -9.57 6.29
N PRO A 91 -25.82 -9.98 7.57
CA PRO A 91 -25.53 -9.05 8.65
C PRO A 91 -24.11 -8.51 8.54
N ALA A 92 -23.94 -7.22 8.83
CA ALA A 92 -22.64 -6.55 8.93
C ALA A 92 -21.62 -7.39 9.69
N SER A 93 -20.42 -7.63 9.14
CA SER A 93 -19.33 -8.34 9.83
C SER A 93 -18.26 -7.42 10.41
N ASN A 94 -18.34 -6.14 10.06
CA ASN A 94 -17.38 -5.11 10.46
C ASN A 94 -18.06 -3.96 11.22
N ILE A 95 -17.30 -3.33 12.10
CA ILE A 95 -17.70 -2.12 12.82
C ILE A 95 -16.67 -1.01 12.58
N LEU A 96 -17.14 0.19 12.25
CA LEU A 96 -16.33 1.39 12.15
C LEU A 96 -16.37 2.15 13.48
N ALA A 97 -15.21 2.49 14.02
CA ALA A 97 -15.04 3.32 15.19
C ALA A 97 -14.42 4.66 14.80
N THR A 98 -15.05 5.77 15.16
CA THR A 98 -14.44 7.11 15.08
C THR A 98 -13.89 7.51 16.43
N CYS A 99 -12.78 8.24 16.44
CA CYS A 99 -12.07 8.56 17.67
C CYS A 99 -11.69 10.05 17.75
N ARG A 100 -11.35 10.50 18.96
CA ARG A 100 -10.89 11.87 19.23
C ARG A 100 -9.38 12.08 18.97
N ASP A 101 -8.73 11.12 18.33
CA ASP A 101 -7.35 11.21 17.83
C ASP A 101 -7.26 11.61 16.34
N GLY A 102 -8.40 11.84 15.69
CA GLY A 102 -8.49 12.20 14.27
C GLY A 102 -8.53 10.99 13.33
N ALA A 103 -8.45 9.77 13.86
CA ALA A 103 -8.49 8.54 13.08
C ALA A 103 -9.86 7.84 13.17
N TYR A 104 -10.26 7.22 12.07
CA TYR A 104 -11.29 6.19 12.09
C TYR A 104 -10.65 4.82 11.86
N ARG A 105 -11.29 3.79 12.42
CA ARG A 105 -10.79 2.41 12.39
C ARG A 105 -11.92 1.48 12.05
N ILE A 106 -11.62 0.44 11.28
CA ILE A 106 -12.58 -0.63 10.99
C ILE A 106 -12.06 -1.91 11.63
N TYR A 107 -12.94 -2.55 12.40
CA TYR A 107 -12.68 -3.83 13.03
C TYR A 107 -13.53 -4.93 12.39
N ALA A 108 -12.93 -6.07 12.09
CA ALA A 108 -13.63 -7.31 11.82
C ALA A 108 -14.06 -7.96 13.13
N ILE A 109 -15.29 -8.47 13.15
CA ILE A 109 -15.86 -9.22 14.27
C ILE A 109 -15.82 -10.69 13.89
N ASP A 110 -14.78 -11.38 14.37
CA ASP A 110 -14.58 -12.80 14.14
C ASP A 110 -15.45 -13.57 15.16
N ARG A 111 -16.31 -14.48 14.67
CA ARG A 111 -17.09 -15.43 15.49
C ARG A 111 -16.47 -16.80 15.35
N GLU A 112 -15.47 -17.13 16.17
CA GLU A 112 -15.03 -18.52 16.30
C GLU A 112 -16.02 -19.29 17.19
N PRO A 113 -16.22 -20.60 16.98
CA PRO A 113 -17.07 -21.44 17.84
C PRO A 113 -16.68 -21.38 19.32
N ALA A 114 -15.42 -21.05 19.63
CA ALA A 114 -14.86 -21.01 20.98
C ALA A 114 -14.63 -19.60 21.56
N ALA A 115 -14.56 -18.53 20.76
CA ALA A 115 -14.35 -17.16 21.25
C ALA A 115 -14.71 -16.08 20.20
N ALA A 116 -15.22 -14.93 20.64
CA ALA A 116 -15.38 -13.76 19.77
C ALA A 116 -14.09 -12.91 19.79
N ALA A 117 -13.73 -12.28 18.67
CA ALA A 117 -12.56 -11.40 18.60
C ALA A 117 -12.82 -10.13 17.78
N LEU A 118 -12.13 -9.04 18.14
CA LEU A 118 -12.08 -7.79 17.39
C LEU A 118 -10.71 -7.61 16.77
N ARG A 119 -10.63 -7.63 15.44
CA ARG A 119 -9.38 -7.49 14.69
C ARG A 119 -9.39 -6.21 13.87
N LEU A 120 -8.39 -5.35 14.10
CA LEU A 120 -8.20 -4.14 13.29
C LEU A 120 -7.88 -4.55 11.84
N VAL A 121 -8.68 -4.08 10.89
CA VAL A 121 -8.48 -4.35 9.46
C VAL A 121 -8.17 -3.09 8.65
N HIS A 122 -8.53 -1.91 9.18
CA HIS A 122 -8.23 -0.64 8.54
C HIS A 122 -8.08 0.46 9.56
N GLU A 123 -7.11 1.34 9.33
CA GLU A 123 -6.93 2.59 10.08
C GLU A 123 -6.59 3.71 9.09
N SER A 124 -7.29 4.83 9.20
CA SER A 124 -7.00 6.03 8.39
C SER A 124 -7.33 7.29 9.19
N SER A 125 -6.58 8.35 8.89
CA SER A 125 -6.82 9.70 9.42
C SER A 125 -7.04 10.63 8.22
N PRO A 126 -8.29 11.05 7.96
CA PRO A 126 -8.57 11.93 6.83
C PRO A 126 -7.76 13.24 6.95
N PRO A 127 -7.01 13.65 5.92
CA PRO A 127 -6.02 14.73 6.03
C PRO A 127 -6.63 16.11 6.32
N THR A 128 -7.91 16.30 5.99
CA THR A 128 -8.66 17.54 6.22
C THR A 128 -9.38 17.55 7.57
N MET A 129 -9.37 16.45 8.32
CA MET A 129 -10.05 16.36 9.60
C MET A 129 -9.12 16.72 10.75
N GLY A 130 -9.63 17.49 11.70
CA GLY A 130 -8.93 17.71 12.96
C GLY A 130 -9.08 16.51 13.89
N PRO A 131 -8.55 16.62 15.12
CA PRO A 131 -8.48 15.48 16.05
C PRO A 131 -9.85 14.95 16.46
N VAL A 132 -10.92 15.75 16.38
CA VAL A 132 -12.24 15.31 16.85
C VAL A 132 -13.09 14.81 15.69
N GLN A 133 -13.14 13.49 15.51
CA GLN A 133 -14.20 12.88 14.72
C GLN A 133 -15.46 12.73 15.58
N ALA A 134 -16.60 13.17 15.07
CA ALA A 134 -17.89 13.14 15.75
C ALA A 134 -18.74 11.92 15.35
N GLY A 135 -18.49 11.34 14.18
CA GLY A 135 -19.12 10.10 13.74
C GLY A 135 -18.86 9.77 12.29
N ALA A 136 -19.51 8.73 11.78
CA ALA A 136 -19.46 8.36 10.38
C ALA A 136 -20.82 7.84 9.90
N VAL A 137 -21.04 7.91 8.60
CA VAL A 137 -22.26 7.39 7.96
C VAL A 137 -21.92 6.80 6.60
N PHE A 138 -22.65 5.76 6.22
CA PHE A 138 -22.66 5.23 4.86
C PHE A 138 -23.86 5.81 4.12
N ALA A 139 -23.61 6.51 3.01
CA ALA A 139 -24.63 7.07 2.13
C ALA A 139 -24.60 6.33 0.78
N GLY A 140 -25.75 6.01 0.21
CA GLY A 140 -25.83 5.44 -1.15
C GLY A 140 -25.58 6.52 -2.21
N ASP A 141 -24.94 6.13 -3.30
CA ASP A 141 -24.87 6.91 -4.55
C ASP A 141 -25.92 6.41 -5.55
N ASP A 142 -26.57 7.34 -6.26
CA ASP A 142 -27.63 7.05 -7.23
C ASP A 142 -27.06 6.44 -8.53
N ASP A 143 -25.78 6.69 -8.84
CA ASP A 143 -25.18 6.30 -10.13
C ASP A 143 -24.63 4.84 -10.14
N ASP A 144 -24.11 4.32 -9.01
CA ASP A 144 -23.34 3.06 -8.97
C ASP A 144 -23.86 2.02 -7.93
N ASN A 145 -24.95 2.32 -7.19
CA ASN A 145 -25.48 1.46 -6.10
C ASN A 145 -24.41 1.09 -5.04
N ASN A 146 -23.37 1.91 -4.91
CA ASN A 146 -22.24 1.70 -4.00
C ASN A 146 -22.42 2.57 -2.76
N ASN A 147 -22.01 2.04 -1.60
CA ASN A 147 -22.00 2.82 -0.38
C ASN A 147 -20.76 3.74 -0.38
N GLU A 148 -20.95 5.00 -0.01
CA GLU A 148 -19.90 5.96 0.24
C GLU A 148 -19.76 6.22 1.74
N LEU A 149 -18.52 6.20 2.22
CA LEU A 149 -18.19 6.55 3.60
C LEU A 149 -18.03 8.06 3.74
N VAL A 150 -18.87 8.66 4.59
CA VAL A 150 -18.73 10.05 5.02
C VAL A 150 -18.36 10.11 6.49
N VAL A 151 -17.23 10.74 6.80
CA VAL A 151 -16.74 10.98 8.15
C VAL A 151 -17.14 12.40 8.58
N LEU A 152 -17.67 12.53 9.80
CA LEU A 152 -18.15 13.77 10.40
C LEU A 152 -17.24 14.16 11.56
N GLY A 153 -16.96 15.45 11.74
CA GLY A 153 -16.10 15.90 12.82
C GLY A 153 -15.73 17.37 12.72
N PHE A 154 -14.56 17.74 13.24
CA PHE A 154 -14.16 19.14 13.35
C PHE A 154 -12.78 19.39 12.74
N ARG A 155 -12.69 20.44 11.91
CA ARG A 155 -11.43 21.05 11.44
C ARG A 155 -11.35 22.46 12.02
N GLY A 156 -10.51 22.64 13.04
CA GLY A 156 -10.38 23.92 13.76
C GLY A 156 -11.70 24.36 14.37
N THR A 157 -12.25 25.48 13.90
CA THR A 157 -13.52 26.06 14.38
C THR A 157 -14.75 25.59 13.59
N SER A 158 -14.58 24.73 12.59
CA SER A 158 -15.67 24.28 11.72
C SER A 158 -16.03 22.83 11.96
N PHE A 159 -17.32 22.51 11.90
CA PHE A 159 -17.82 21.16 11.73
C PHE A 159 -17.73 20.78 10.25
N VAL A 160 -17.20 19.61 9.94
CA VAL A 160 -16.93 19.15 8.57
C VAL A 160 -17.58 17.79 8.33
N ALA A 161 -18.17 17.64 7.16
CA ALA A 161 -18.55 16.36 6.58
C ALA A 161 -17.62 16.07 5.40
N TRP A 162 -16.84 15.00 5.50
CA TRP A 162 -15.81 14.61 4.55
C TRP A 162 -16.19 13.28 3.89
N ASN A 163 -16.31 13.26 2.57
CA ASN A 163 -16.50 12.01 1.83
C ASN A 163 -15.14 11.33 1.67
N GLU A 164 -14.91 10.31 2.48
CA GLU A 164 -13.65 9.55 2.48
C GLU A 164 -13.51 8.71 1.21
N THR A 165 -14.63 8.23 0.67
CA THR A 165 -14.66 7.39 -0.54
C THR A 165 -14.30 8.17 -1.81
N ARG A 166 -14.66 9.45 -1.88
CA ARG A 166 -14.34 10.36 -3.00
C ARG A 166 -13.18 11.32 -2.70
N GLN A 167 -12.75 11.39 -1.44
CA GLN A 167 -11.73 12.32 -0.95
C GLN A 167 -12.11 13.79 -1.19
N GLU A 168 -13.32 14.20 -0.79
CA GLU A 168 -13.81 15.59 -0.96
C GLU A 168 -14.64 16.11 0.23
N ASP A 169 -14.65 17.45 0.39
CA ASP A 169 -15.48 18.14 1.39
C ASP A 169 -16.96 18.14 0.93
N VAL A 170 -17.86 17.56 1.73
CA VAL A 170 -19.30 17.63 1.49
C VAL A 170 -19.87 18.91 2.07
N ALA A 171 -19.53 19.24 3.32
CA ALA A 171 -20.00 20.43 4.02
C ALA A 171 -18.95 20.93 5.02
N ALA A 172 -18.91 22.25 5.23
CA ALA A 172 -18.11 22.89 6.29
C ALA A 172 -18.90 24.03 6.95
N VAL A 173 -19.13 23.93 8.27
CA VAL A 173 -19.98 24.86 9.04
C VAL A 173 -19.17 25.50 10.16
N GLY A 174 -18.99 26.82 10.11
CA GLY A 174 -18.23 27.60 11.10
C GLY A 174 -18.91 27.71 12.47
N CYS A 175 -18.83 26.66 13.27
CA CYS A 175 -19.56 26.51 14.53
C CYS A 175 -18.82 26.99 15.79
N GLY A 176 -17.54 27.36 15.68
CA GLY A 176 -16.69 27.75 16.81
C GLY A 176 -15.98 26.58 17.49
N GLY A 177 -15.91 25.41 16.84
CA GLY A 177 -15.10 24.26 17.26
C GLY A 177 -15.82 23.21 18.11
N ALA A 178 -15.11 22.12 18.42
CA ALA A 178 -15.65 20.91 19.06
C ALA A 178 -16.06 21.07 20.53
N ASN A 179 -15.63 22.13 21.20
CA ASN A 179 -15.93 22.37 22.63
C ASN A 179 -17.33 22.98 22.85
N ARG A 180 -18.12 23.17 21.80
CA ARG A 180 -19.50 23.69 21.88
C ARG A 180 -20.49 22.54 22.04
N LYS A 181 -21.70 22.85 22.50
CA LYS A 181 -22.81 21.89 22.45
C LYS A 181 -23.29 21.79 21.01
N PHE A 182 -23.41 20.57 20.52
CA PHE A 182 -23.88 20.30 19.17
C PHE A 182 -24.67 18.99 19.11
N ALA A 183 -25.48 18.86 18.07
CA ALA A 183 -26.12 17.62 17.66
C ALA A 183 -26.20 17.61 16.13
N TYR A 184 -26.17 16.42 15.54
CA TYR A 184 -26.40 16.28 14.11
C TYR A 184 -27.35 15.12 13.84
N VAL A 185 -28.02 15.20 12.70
CA VAL A 185 -28.81 14.12 12.13
C VAL A 185 -28.36 13.98 10.68
N THR A 186 -28.05 12.76 10.29
CA THR A 186 -27.84 12.38 8.91
C THR A 186 -28.97 11.47 8.47
N SER A 187 -29.46 11.61 7.24
CA SER A 187 -30.34 10.58 6.66
C SER A 187 -29.56 9.70 5.71
N SER A 188 -29.34 8.46 6.13
CA SER A 188 -29.50 7.28 5.27
C SER A 188 -30.72 6.43 5.67
N SER A 189 -31.50 6.92 6.66
CA SER A 189 -32.41 6.13 7.50
C SER A 189 -33.91 6.46 7.37
N GLY A 190 -34.33 7.16 6.30
CA GLY A 190 -35.74 7.28 5.92
C GLY A 190 -36.09 6.20 4.91
N GLY A 191 -37.24 5.54 5.06
CA GLY A 191 -37.69 4.45 4.18
C GLY A 191 -37.54 4.78 2.68
N ALA A 192 -37.41 3.72 1.89
CA ALA A 192 -37.05 3.70 0.46
C ALA A 192 -37.79 4.69 -0.48
N ALA A 193 -38.88 5.32 -0.03
CA ALA A 193 -39.69 6.24 -0.83
C ALA A 193 -39.13 7.68 -0.94
N ASP A 194 -38.44 8.22 0.09
CA ASP A 194 -37.93 9.61 0.08
C ASP A 194 -36.45 9.74 -0.32
N ALA A 195 -35.71 8.64 -0.25
CA ALA A 195 -34.29 8.56 -0.65
C ALA A 195 -34.13 8.55 -2.18
N ALA A 196 -35.05 7.92 -2.91
CA ALA A 196 -34.97 7.70 -4.35
C ALA A 196 -35.20 8.96 -5.21
N ALA A 197 -35.69 10.05 -4.65
CA ALA A 197 -36.13 11.21 -5.43
C ALA A 197 -35.10 12.35 -5.54
N ALA A 198 -33.97 12.32 -4.80
CA ALA A 198 -33.13 13.51 -4.69
C ALA A 198 -31.64 13.33 -4.30
N GLY A 199 -31.10 12.10 -4.28
CA GLY A 199 -29.66 11.80 -4.23
C GLY A 199 -28.79 12.40 -3.10
N GLY A 200 -28.08 11.54 -2.37
CA GLY A 200 -26.98 11.94 -1.49
C GLY A 200 -27.33 12.33 -0.05
N LEU A 201 -26.29 12.66 0.72
CA LEU A 201 -26.35 12.86 2.18
C LEU A 201 -27.18 14.08 2.58
N LEU A 202 -28.25 13.88 3.38
CA LEU A 202 -28.87 14.96 4.15
C LEU A 202 -28.10 15.16 5.47
N LEU A 203 -27.59 16.36 5.71
CA LEU A 203 -26.96 16.76 6.96
C LEU A 203 -27.77 17.88 7.62
N ARG A 204 -28.28 17.62 8.81
CA ARG A 204 -28.82 18.64 9.72
C ARG A 204 -27.90 18.76 10.92
N PHE A 205 -27.43 19.96 11.21
CA PHE A 205 -26.46 20.22 12.28
C PHE A 205 -26.92 21.39 13.14
N ALA A 206 -27.14 21.13 14.43
CA ALA A 206 -27.53 22.13 15.42
C ALA A 206 -26.37 22.40 16.38
N TYR A 207 -26.06 23.66 16.66
CA TYR A 207 -24.96 24.03 17.55
C TYR A 207 -25.19 25.34 18.29
N THR A 208 -24.56 25.47 19.46
CA THR A 208 -24.57 26.71 20.23
C THR A 208 -23.36 27.58 19.87
N LYS A 209 -23.59 28.83 19.47
CA LYS A 209 -22.52 29.84 19.24
C LYS A 209 -23.02 31.19 19.73
N THR A 210 -22.19 31.91 20.48
CA THR A 210 -22.53 33.25 21.03
C THR A 210 -23.92 33.32 21.67
N SER A 211 -24.23 32.35 22.54
CA SER A 211 -25.52 32.22 23.23
C SER A 211 -26.76 32.05 22.32
N THR A 212 -26.56 31.69 21.05
CA THR A 212 -27.63 31.40 20.09
C THR A 212 -27.61 29.93 19.69
N LEU A 213 -28.79 29.33 19.53
CA LEU A 213 -28.96 28.04 18.85
C LEU A 213 -28.97 28.29 17.35
N ASN A 214 -28.01 27.72 16.65
CA ASN A 214 -27.90 27.78 15.20
C ASN A 214 -28.27 26.41 14.64
N VAL A 215 -29.02 26.40 13.53
CA VAL A 215 -29.39 25.18 12.82
C VAL A 215 -28.98 25.34 11.37
N TYR A 216 -28.20 24.37 10.89
CA TYR A 216 -27.73 24.26 9.52
C TYR A 216 -28.35 23.02 8.87
N SER A 217 -28.71 23.13 7.60
CA SER A 217 -29.25 22.02 6.82
C SER A 217 -28.67 22.06 5.40
N GLN A 218 -28.13 20.93 4.94
CA GLN A 218 -27.63 20.76 3.58
C GLN A 218 -28.04 19.39 3.05
N ARG A 219 -28.32 19.30 1.75
CA ARG A 219 -28.53 18.04 1.04
C ARG A 219 -27.47 17.92 -0.05
N GLY A 220 -26.75 16.79 -0.07
CA GLY A 220 -25.65 16.55 -1.02
C GLY A 220 -24.47 17.48 -0.80
N ALA A 221 -23.47 17.41 -1.70
CA ALA A 221 -22.38 18.37 -1.75
C ALA A 221 -22.79 19.62 -2.55
N THR A 222 -22.27 20.79 -2.20
CA THR A 222 -22.56 22.05 -2.93
C THR A 222 -21.80 22.18 -4.24
N HIS A 223 -20.79 21.35 -4.43
CA HIS A 223 -19.93 21.28 -5.60
C HIS A 223 -19.53 19.83 -5.84
N ARG A 224 -19.16 19.51 -7.08
CA ARG A 224 -18.68 18.17 -7.47
C ARG A 224 -17.27 18.29 -8.03
N THR A 225 -16.40 17.38 -7.61
CA THR A 225 -15.07 17.24 -8.19
C THR A 225 -15.16 16.77 -9.64
N VAL A 226 -14.65 17.57 -10.59
CA VAL A 226 -14.65 17.20 -12.02
C VAL A 226 -13.67 16.07 -12.30
N ARG A 227 -12.47 16.15 -11.71
CA ARG A 227 -11.43 15.11 -11.76
C ARG A 227 -10.75 15.05 -10.40
N ALA A 228 -10.78 13.89 -9.77
CA ALA A 228 -10.08 13.69 -8.51
C ALA A 228 -8.57 13.91 -8.71
N GLY A 229 -7.97 14.70 -7.83
CA GLY A 229 -6.53 14.95 -7.84
C GLY A 229 -5.74 13.73 -7.39
N GLY A 230 -4.42 13.75 -7.65
CA GLY A 230 -3.47 12.77 -7.15
C GLY A 230 -2.61 13.32 -6.03
N HIS A 231 -1.31 13.09 -6.13
CA HIS A 231 -0.33 13.71 -5.24
C HIS A 231 -0.24 15.22 -5.49
N GLY A 232 0.07 15.98 -4.43
CA GLY A 232 0.28 17.43 -4.50
C GLY A 232 1.72 17.83 -4.89
N ARG A 233 2.60 16.85 -5.02
CA ARG A 233 4.02 16.96 -5.38
C ARG A 233 4.43 15.79 -6.28
N GLU A 234 5.72 15.74 -6.62
CA GLU A 234 6.35 14.68 -7.39
C GLU A 234 6.01 13.29 -6.81
N VAL A 235 5.53 12.39 -7.66
CA VAL A 235 5.36 10.96 -7.34
C VAL A 235 6.69 10.28 -7.59
N ARG A 236 7.31 9.77 -6.53
CA ARG A 236 8.68 9.26 -6.53
C ARG A 236 8.74 7.75 -6.76
N SER A 237 7.67 7.04 -6.46
CA SER A 237 7.62 5.58 -6.55
C SER A 237 6.23 5.09 -6.97
N VAL A 238 6.22 3.96 -7.65
CA VAL A 238 5.00 3.25 -8.05
C VAL A 238 5.25 1.74 -8.01
N CYS A 239 4.29 0.96 -7.51
CA CYS A 239 4.31 -0.50 -7.59
C CYS A 239 2.89 -1.04 -7.78
N ALA A 240 2.74 -2.23 -8.36
CA ALA A 240 1.45 -2.83 -8.66
C ALA A 240 1.29 -4.17 -7.94
N ALA A 241 0.06 -4.46 -7.51
CA ALA A 241 -0.30 -5.77 -6.97
C ALA A 241 -0.25 -6.82 -8.07
N ARG A 242 0.31 -7.99 -7.76
CA ARG A 242 0.54 -9.05 -8.76
C ARG A 242 -0.68 -9.95 -9.01
N GLY A 243 -1.57 -10.15 -8.05
CA GLY A 243 -2.66 -11.15 -8.13
C GLY A 243 -4.00 -10.63 -8.67
N GLY A 244 -3.99 -9.94 -9.81
CA GLY A 244 -5.20 -9.69 -10.59
C GLY A 244 -6.22 -8.69 -9.99
N GLY A 245 -5.98 -8.18 -8.78
CA GLY A 245 -6.81 -7.16 -8.13
C GLY A 245 -6.79 -5.78 -8.79
N GLY A 246 -5.84 -5.54 -9.71
CA GLY A 246 -5.73 -4.29 -10.47
C GLY A 246 -5.40 -3.08 -9.60
N TYR A 247 -4.62 -3.29 -8.53
CA TYR A 247 -4.20 -2.24 -7.62
C TYR A 247 -2.81 -1.71 -7.95
N VAL A 248 -2.62 -0.40 -7.74
CA VAL A 248 -1.34 0.31 -7.84
C VAL A 248 -1.17 1.15 -6.59
N ALA A 249 0.01 1.11 -5.98
CA ALA A 249 0.40 2.07 -4.97
C ALA A 249 1.34 3.13 -5.55
N THR A 250 1.18 4.36 -5.11
CA THR A 250 2.08 5.47 -5.43
C THR A 250 2.54 6.18 -4.17
N GLY A 251 3.84 6.49 -4.11
CA GLY A 251 4.47 7.22 -3.02
C GLY A 251 4.93 8.58 -3.50
N GLY A 252 4.49 9.64 -2.83
CA GLY A 252 4.81 11.02 -3.20
C GLY A 252 5.88 11.67 -2.34
N GLU A 253 6.46 12.76 -2.85
CA GLU A 253 7.25 13.72 -2.08
C GLU A 253 6.38 14.52 -1.09
N ASP A 254 5.05 14.48 -1.27
CA ASP A 254 4.06 15.02 -0.34
C ASP A 254 3.84 14.14 0.91
N THR A 255 4.67 13.12 1.12
CA THR A 255 4.63 12.14 2.22
C THR A 255 3.41 11.23 2.23
N ILE A 256 2.58 11.31 1.18
CA ILE A 256 1.36 10.52 1.06
C ILE A 256 1.65 9.23 0.31
N LEU A 257 1.06 8.13 0.79
CA LEU A 257 0.92 6.86 0.08
C LEU A 257 -0.53 6.75 -0.40
N ARG A 258 -0.73 6.56 -1.71
CA ARG A 258 -2.06 6.34 -2.29
C ARG A 258 -2.15 4.94 -2.88
N VAL A 259 -3.31 4.31 -2.74
CA VAL A 259 -3.65 3.08 -3.45
C VAL A 259 -4.76 3.38 -4.45
N TRP A 260 -4.58 2.89 -5.66
CA TRP A 260 -5.45 3.08 -6.80
C TRP A 260 -6.01 1.74 -7.26
N ARG A 261 -7.27 1.71 -7.68
CA ARG A 261 -7.92 0.58 -8.32
C ARG A 261 -8.20 0.93 -9.77
N ARG A 262 -7.82 0.06 -10.70
CA ARG A 262 -8.19 0.19 -12.10
C ARG A 262 -9.70 -0.04 -12.27
N ARG A 263 -10.40 0.87 -12.96
CA ARG A 263 -11.79 0.64 -13.37
C ARG A 263 -11.84 -0.38 -14.52
N ALA A 264 -12.81 -1.29 -14.47
CA ALA A 264 -13.09 -2.17 -15.59
C ALA A 264 -13.41 -1.33 -16.83
N ALA A 265 -12.93 -1.74 -18.01
CA ALA A 265 -13.27 -1.08 -19.26
C ALA A 265 -14.76 -1.25 -19.54
N SER A 266 -15.49 -0.15 -19.69
CA SER A 266 -16.92 -0.15 -19.98
C SER A 266 -17.17 -0.47 -21.46
N GLY A 267 -17.43 -1.76 -21.74
CA GLY A 267 -18.04 -2.25 -22.98
C GLY A 267 -17.27 -2.03 -24.30
N PRO A 268 -17.74 -2.62 -25.42
CA PRO A 268 -17.00 -2.66 -26.69
C PRO A 268 -16.92 -1.33 -27.47
N GLY A 269 -17.38 -0.22 -26.90
CA GLY A 269 -17.51 1.06 -27.61
C GLY A 269 -17.07 2.31 -26.83
N GLY A 270 -16.60 2.16 -25.60
CA GLY A 270 -16.06 3.27 -24.81
C GLY A 270 -14.56 3.44 -25.07
N GLY A 271 -14.19 4.36 -25.97
CA GLY A 271 -12.79 4.70 -26.28
C GLY A 271 -12.00 5.38 -25.14
N GLY A 272 -12.44 5.26 -23.89
CA GLY A 272 -11.71 5.76 -22.71
C GLY A 272 -11.00 4.60 -22.01
N GLY A 273 -9.67 4.61 -21.99
CA GLY A 273 -8.89 3.64 -21.22
C GLY A 273 -9.36 3.60 -19.76
N GLY A 274 -9.53 2.39 -19.21
CA GLY A 274 -10.04 2.20 -17.84
C GLY A 274 -9.25 3.00 -16.82
N GLY A 275 -9.85 4.10 -16.33
CA GLY A 275 -9.20 5.06 -15.45
C GLY A 275 -8.88 4.49 -14.05
N LEU A 276 -7.94 5.15 -13.36
CA LEU A 276 -7.56 4.82 -11.98
C LEU A 276 -8.44 5.57 -10.98
N ARG A 277 -8.99 4.85 -9.99
CA ARG A 277 -9.74 5.42 -8.86
C ARG A 277 -8.90 5.28 -7.59
N CYS A 278 -8.67 6.37 -6.86
CA CYS A 278 -8.03 6.29 -5.55
C CYS A 278 -8.98 5.60 -4.55
N VAL A 279 -8.50 4.58 -3.86
CA VAL A 279 -9.27 3.76 -2.91
C VAL A 279 -8.71 3.78 -1.49
N ALA A 280 -7.48 4.29 -1.31
CA ALA A 280 -6.91 4.56 0.01
C ALA A 280 -5.89 5.71 -0.07
N VAL A 281 -5.83 6.51 1.00
CA VAL A 281 -4.87 7.59 1.19
C VAL A 281 -4.31 7.47 2.59
N LEU A 282 -2.99 7.36 2.71
CA LEU A 282 -2.28 7.13 3.96
C LEU A 282 -1.18 8.17 4.10
N ASN A 283 -0.99 8.73 5.30
CA ASN A 283 0.08 9.69 5.58
C ASN A 283 0.94 9.26 6.80
N PRO A 284 1.66 8.14 6.70
CA PRO A 284 2.47 7.62 7.81
C PRO A 284 3.88 8.20 7.84
N HIS A 285 4.41 8.62 6.68
CA HIS A 285 5.79 9.07 6.52
C HIS A 285 5.94 10.54 6.86
N ARG A 286 7.14 10.90 7.33
CA ARG A 286 7.53 12.29 7.62
C ARG A 286 8.25 12.97 6.46
N THR A 287 8.64 12.18 5.46
CA THR A 287 9.38 12.60 4.26
C THR A 287 8.77 11.97 3.03
N GLY A 288 9.24 12.36 1.85
CA GLY A 288 8.89 11.69 0.61
C GLY A 288 9.12 10.18 0.65
N ILE A 289 8.34 9.46 -0.15
CA ILE A 289 8.31 7.98 -0.22
C ILE A 289 9.00 7.53 -1.52
N PRO A 290 10.35 7.40 -1.53
CA PRO A 290 11.11 7.00 -2.72
C PRO A 290 10.97 5.54 -3.09
N ALA A 291 10.49 4.66 -2.19
CA ALA A 291 10.53 3.23 -2.43
C ALA A 291 9.24 2.52 -1.97
N LEU A 292 8.71 1.68 -2.84
CA LEU A 292 7.54 0.82 -2.61
C LEU A 292 7.82 -0.59 -3.12
N ALA A 293 7.24 -1.59 -2.47
CA ALA A 293 7.19 -2.96 -2.97
C ALA A 293 5.83 -3.58 -2.62
N TRP A 294 5.32 -4.42 -3.51
CA TRP A 294 4.07 -5.14 -3.30
C TRP A 294 4.34 -6.65 -3.32
N VAL A 295 3.98 -7.34 -2.24
CA VAL A 295 4.20 -8.78 -2.06
C VAL A 295 2.85 -9.49 -2.07
N GLY A 296 2.67 -10.39 -3.04
CA GLY A 296 1.39 -11.06 -3.29
C GLY A 296 0.25 -10.06 -3.53
N ASP A 297 -0.91 -10.34 -2.94
CA ASP A 297 -2.06 -9.43 -2.91
C ASP A 297 -2.29 -8.77 -1.54
N GLY A 298 -1.64 -9.30 -0.49
CA GLY A 298 -1.93 -8.96 0.89
C GLY A 298 -1.02 -7.91 1.52
N TYR A 299 0.19 -7.69 0.97
CA TYR A 299 1.21 -6.87 1.61
C TYR A 299 1.75 -5.77 0.68
N LEU A 300 1.72 -4.53 1.17
CA LEU A 300 2.36 -3.37 0.57
C LEU A 300 3.43 -2.84 1.53
N LEU A 301 4.60 -2.51 1.02
CA LEU A 301 5.70 -1.94 1.77
C LEU A 301 5.96 -0.53 1.27
N SER A 302 6.26 0.37 2.19
CA SER A 302 6.64 1.74 1.86
C SER A 302 7.79 2.21 2.73
N ALA A 303 8.80 2.82 2.11
CA ALA A 303 10.00 3.27 2.80
C ALA A 303 10.38 4.71 2.42
N GLY A 304 11.08 5.39 3.33
CA GLY A 304 11.56 6.76 3.11
C GLY A 304 12.70 7.19 4.03
N GLY A 305 12.72 8.47 4.36
CA GLY A 305 13.68 9.08 5.27
C GLY A 305 13.47 8.65 6.72
N PHE A 306 14.40 9.05 7.59
CA PHE A 306 14.41 8.65 9.01
C PHE A 306 14.38 7.13 9.25
N GLU A 307 14.85 6.36 8.27
CA GLU A 307 14.75 4.91 8.22
C GLU A 307 13.31 4.41 8.46
N ASP A 308 12.32 5.20 8.03
CA ASP A 308 10.91 4.84 8.12
C ASP A 308 10.59 3.80 7.04
N LEU A 309 10.20 2.60 7.47
CA LEU A 309 9.59 1.58 6.63
C LEU A 309 8.37 1.00 7.34
N TYR A 310 7.28 0.85 6.58
CA TYR A 310 6.01 0.33 7.05
C TYR A 310 5.59 -0.88 6.20
N VAL A 311 5.06 -1.89 6.88
CA VAL A 311 4.35 -3.02 6.28
C VAL A 311 2.86 -2.78 6.42
N TRP A 312 2.17 -2.72 5.30
CA TRP A 312 0.73 -2.50 5.17
C TRP A 312 0.05 -3.80 4.80
N ARG A 313 -0.94 -4.20 5.59
CA ARG A 313 -1.88 -5.23 5.18
C ARG A 313 -2.96 -4.61 4.32
N VAL A 314 -3.13 -5.14 3.12
CA VAL A 314 -4.15 -4.72 2.16
C VAL A 314 -5.17 -5.86 2.02
N SER A 315 -6.45 -5.56 2.22
CA SER A 315 -7.51 -6.56 2.11
C SER A 315 -8.84 -5.94 1.69
N ARG A 316 -9.75 -6.79 1.20
CA ARG A 316 -11.13 -6.37 0.92
C ARG A 316 -11.97 -6.49 2.20
N LEU A 317 -12.91 -5.56 2.37
CA LEU A 317 -13.89 -5.64 3.44
C LEU A 317 -15.02 -6.60 3.05
N ASP A 318 -15.50 -7.37 4.03
CA ASP A 318 -16.71 -8.18 3.90
C ASP A 318 -17.95 -7.31 4.12
N SER A 319 -18.22 -6.44 3.16
CA SER A 319 -19.26 -5.41 3.24
C SER A 319 -19.78 -5.05 1.84
N ALA A 320 -20.99 -4.46 1.78
CA ALA A 320 -21.47 -3.75 0.59
C ALA A 320 -20.75 -2.40 0.38
N TYR A 321 -19.93 -1.96 1.33
CA TYR A 321 -18.97 -0.89 1.11
C TYR A 321 -17.73 -1.44 0.42
N GLU A 322 -17.47 -1.01 -0.82
CA GLU A 322 -16.31 -1.47 -1.60
C GLU A 322 -14.98 -0.75 -1.28
N GLY A 323 -14.87 -0.14 -0.10
CA GLY A 323 -13.62 0.44 0.36
C GLY A 323 -12.51 -0.59 0.50
N LEU A 324 -11.26 -0.16 0.29
CA LEU A 324 -10.09 -0.98 0.54
C LEU A 324 -9.71 -0.91 2.02
N ALA A 325 -9.53 -2.06 2.66
CA ALA A 325 -9.01 -2.11 4.02
C ALA A 325 -7.48 -2.08 3.98
N VAL A 326 -6.90 -1.05 4.59
CA VAL A 326 -5.44 -0.93 4.73
C VAL A 326 -5.07 -0.64 6.17
N ALA A 327 -4.22 -1.48 6.77
CA ALA A 327 -3.75 -1.31 8.14
C ALA A 327 -2.23 -1.40 8.22
N CYS A 328 -1.62 -0.54 9.04
CA CYS A 328 -0.20 -0.65 9.37
C CYS A 328 -0.01 -1.87 10.27
N GLU A 329 0.60 -2.93 9.73
CA GLU A 329 0.85 -4.16 10.46
C GLU A 329 2.15 -4.09 11.26
N SER A 330 3.21 -3.52 10.67
CA SER A 330 4.50 -3.42 11.32
C SER A 330 5.29 -2.21 10.83
N GLN A 331 6.22 -1.77 11.68
CA GLN A 331 7.18 -0.72 11.39
C GLN A 331 8.58 -1.28 11.58
N PHE A 332 9.50 -0.88 10.72
CA PHE A 332 10.89 -1.33 10.80
C PHE A 332 11.54 -0.91 12.13
N PRO A 333 12.06 -1.86 12.93
CA PRO A 333 12.51 -1.57 14.28
C PRO A 333 14.00 -1.18 14.37
N ASP A 334 14.85 -1.69 13.48
CA ASP A 334 16.31 -1.59 13.56
C ASP A 334 16.85 -0.30 12.90
N LYS A 335 16.40 0.84 13.44
CA LYS A 335 16.86 2.17 13.00
C LYS A 335 18.21 2.51 13.64
N SER A 336 19.04 3.24 12.90
CA SER A 336 20.26 3.83 13.44
C SER A 336 19.97 4.74 14.65
N ARG A 337 21.02 5.05 15.40
CA ARG A 337 20.92 5.92 16.58
C ARG A 337 20.35 7.30 16.23
N ASP A 338 20.84 7.88 15.13
CA ASP A 338 20.51 9.25 14.73
C ASP A 338 19.22 9.31 13.91
N LYS A 339 18.78 8.16 13.35
CA LYS A 339 17.54 8.03 12.56
C LYS A 339 17.49 9.03 11.42
N ASP A 340 18.60 9.24 10.72
CA ASP A 340 18.73 10.29 9.70
C ASP A 340 18.93 9.72 8.28
N LEU A 341 19.16 8.41 8.16
CA LEU A 341 19.36 7.75 6.88
C LEU A 341 18.07 7.67 6.07
N ARG A 342 18.22 7.61 4.76
CA ARG A 342 17.13 7.33 3.82
C ARG A 342 17.24 5.88 3.37
N ILE A 343 16.11 5.19 3.35
CA ILE A 343 15.96 3.94 2.61
C ILE A 343 15.69 4.32 1.16
N MET A 344 16.67 4.05 0.29
CA MET A 344 16.71 4.50 -1.10
C MET A 344 15.89 3.60 -2.02
N SER A 345 15.92 2.30 -1.76
CA SER A 345 15.20 1.27 -2.53
C SER A 345 14.89 0.09 -1.64
N ILE A 346 13.81 -0.60 -1.97
CA ILE A 346 13.43 -1.87 -1.35
C ILE A 346 13.07 -2.89 -2.43
N ASP A 347 13.33 -4.16 -2.16
CA ASP A 347 12.76 -5.28 -2.92
C ASP A 347 12.27 -6.35 -1.94
N ALA A 348 11.19 -7.03 -2.30
CA ALA A 348 10.55 -7.98 -1.39
C ALA A 348 9.85 -9.13 -2.11
N GLU A 349 9.98 -10.32 -1.52
CA GLU A 349 9.45 -11.58 -2.04
C GLU A 349 8.76 -12.38 -0.91
N PRO A 350 7.70 -13.15 -1.20
CA PRO A 350 7.04 -13.98 -0.19
C PRO A 350 7.97 -15.11 0.29
N LEU A 351 7.80 -15.57 1.54
CA LEU A 351 8.58 -16.71 2.08
C LEU A 351 8.19 -18.08 1.50
N GLY A 352 7.02 -18.18 0.86
CA GLY A 352 6.54 -19.37 0.16
C GLY A 352 6.70 -19.25 -1.35
N GLY A 353 7.21 -20.30 -1.99
CA GLY A 353 7.15 -20.42 -3.46
C GLY A 353 5.76 -20.81 -3.96
N ASP A 354 5.52 -20.67 -5.26
CA ASP A 354 4.24 -20.99 -5.90
C ASP A 354 3.73 -22.39 -5.48
N GLY A 355 2.56 -22.43 -4.82
CA GLY A 355 1.83 -23.66 -4.52
C GLY A 355 2.07 -24.32 -3.15
N VAL A 356 2.82 -23.70 -2.24
CA VAL A 356 2.83 -24.09 -0.80
C VAL A 356 1.92 -23.14 -0.03
N GLU A 357 1.16 -23.62 0.96
CA GLU A 357 0.37 -22.74 1.84
C GLU A 357 1.25 -21.57 2.31
N GLU A 358 0.79 -20.34 2.04
CA GLU A 358 1.53 -19.12 2.28
C GLU A 358 1.96 -19.07 3.76
N GLU A 359 3.28 -19.17 4.02
CA GLU A 359 3.76 -18.66 5.29
C GLU A 359 3.50 -17.16 5.31
N ASP A 360 2.87 -16.68 6.38
CA ASP A 360 2.49 -15.28 6.58
C ASP A 360 3.75 -14.41 6.82
N GLY A 361 4.50 -14.14 5.75
CA GLY A 361 5.75 -13.39 5.78
C GLY A 361 6.49 -13.26 4.44
N MET A 362 7.60 -12.54 4.49
CA MET A 362 8.35 -12.09 3.33
C MET A 362 9.84 -11.88 3.66
N VAL A 363 10.66 -11.90 2.63
CA VAL A 363 12.04 -11.41 2.66
C VAL A 363 12.06 -10.00 2.11
N VAL A 364 12.72 -9.09 2.80
CA VAL A 364 12.79 -7.66 2.44
C VAL A 364 14.25 -7.23 2.41
N SER A 365 14.73 -6.80 1.25
CA SER A 365 16.04 -6.14 1.12
C SER A 365 15.88 -4.64 1.04
N MET A 366 16.76 -3.92 1.73
CA MET A 366 16.77 -2.46 1.82
C MET A 366 18.15 -1.92 1.51
N ALA A 367 18.18 -0.87 0.68
CA ALA A 367 19.36 -0.09 0.36
C ALA A 367 19.34 1.23 1.14
N PHE A 368 20.36 1.52 1.94
CA PHE A 368 20.45 2.70 2.80
C PHE A 368 21.42 3.73 2.24
N SER A 369 21.12 5.02 2.43
CA SER A 369 21.90 6.13 1.86
C SER A 369 23.38 6.22 2.29
N ASN A 370 23.79 5.40 3.25
CA ASN A 370 25.17 5.32 3.74
C ASN A 370 25.97 4.14 3.16
N SER A 371 25.61 3.63 1.97
CA SER A 371 26.29 2.50 1.30
C SER A 371 25.96 1.12 1.89
N ALA A 372 25.07 1.04 2.89
CA ALA A 372 24.66 -0.23 3.49
C ALA A 372 23.50 -0.88 2.74
N VAL A 373 23.50 -2.21 2.68
CA VAL A 373 22.43 -3.04 2.15
C VAL A 373 22.12 -4.09 3.21
N LYS A 374 20.84 -4.24 3.58
CA LYS A 374 20.42 -5.21 4.59
C LYS A 374 19.20 -6.00 4.10
N THR A 375 19.16 -7.28 4.43
CA THR A 375 18.06 -8.17 4.10
C THR A 375 17.49 -8.77 5.37
N TYR A 376 16.17 -8.67 5.54
CA TYR A 376 15.44 -9.16 6.70
C TYR A 376 14.39 -10.18 6.27
N ARG A 377 14.10 -11.14 7.16
CA ARG A 377 12.84 -11.88 7.16
C ARG A 377 11.84 -11.10 8.00
N TYR A 378 10.63 -10.93 7.49
CA TYR A 378 9.49 -10.48 8.26
C TYR A 378 8.44 -11.57 8.26
N ALA A 379 7.94 -11.95 9.43
CA ALA A 379 6.75 -12.78 9.57
C ALA A 379 5.85 -12.19 10.65
N ARG A 380 4.53 -12.34 10.51
CA ARG A 380 3.60 -11.74 11.47
C ARG A 380 3.82 -12.24 12.91
N ALA A 381 4.09 -13.54 13.05
CA ALA A 381 4.31 -14.17 14.35
C ALA A 381 5.67 -13.82 14.96
N ASP A 382 6.71 -13.77 14.12
CA ASP A 382 8.11 -13.67 14.58
C ASP A 382 8.66 -12.23 14.51
N GLY A 383 7.96 -11.32 13.83
CA GLY A 383 8.42 -9.97 13.55
C GLY A 383 9.59 -9.93 12.57
N TRP A 384 10.45 -8.92 12.73
CA TRP A 384 11.60 -8.67 11.88
C TRP A 384 12.84 -9.40 12.40
N ARG A 385 13.54 -10.08 11.50
CA ARG A 385 14.84 -10.70 11.77
C ARG A 385 15.82 -10.36 10.67
N LEU A 386 16.97 -9.80 11.05
CA LEU A 386 18.07 -9.58 10.11
C LEU A 386 18.60 -10.93 9.61
N LEU A 387 18.71 -11.09 8.30
CA LEU A 387 19.34 -12.25 7.68
C LEU A 387 20.78 -11.92 7.31
N ALA A 388 20.99 -10.90 6.47
CA ALA A 388 22.31 -10.55 5.96
C ALA A 388 22.45 -9.03 5.84
N GLN A 389 23.69 -8.54 5.99
CA GLN A 389 24.02 -7.14 5.75
C GLN A 389 25.37 -7.01 5.04
N GLY A 390 25.54 -5.93 4.30
CA GLY A 390 26.78 -5.58 3.62
C GLY A 390 26.91 -4.08 3.51
N ARG A 391 28.13 -3.63 3.21
CA ARG A 391 28.43 -2.23 2.91
C ARG A 391 29.40 -2.19 1.74
N TYR A 392 29.11 -1.35 0.77
CA TYR A 392 29.96 -1.23 -0.42
C TYR A 392 31.21 -0.39 -0.14
N THR A 393 31.13 0.90 -0.44
CA THR A 393 32.20 1.87 -0.20
C THR A 393 31.60 3.03 0.61
N GLY A 394 31.52 4.22 0.01
CA GLY A 394 30.70 5.34 0.48
C GLY A 394 29.65 5.79 -0.55
N ALA A 395 29.60 5.18 -1.74
CA ALA A 395 28.59 5.52 -2.74
C ALA A 395 27.18 5.17 -2.23
N CYS A 396 26.22 6.07 -2.48
CA CYS A 396 24.84 5.84 -2.08
C CYS A 396 24.22 4.81 -3.03
N PRO A 397 23.59 3.73 -2.52
CA PRO A 397 22.86 2.80 -3.36
C PRO A 397 21.58 3.46 -3.86
N THR A 398 21.16 3.11 -5.07
CA THR A 398 20.02 3.72 -5.75
C THR A 398 18.88 2.73 -5.98
N GLU A 399 19.19 1.51 -6.41
CA GLU A 399 18.24 0.42 -6.59
C GLU A 399 18.79 -0.85 -5.95
N VAL A 400 17.90 -1.68 -5.39
CA VAL A 400 18.20 -3.06 -4.98
C VAL A 400 17.19 -3.99 -5.62
N ARG A 401 17.66 -5.13 -6.14
CA ARG A 401 16.80 -6.20 -6.67
C ARG A 401 17.24 -7.56 -6.16
N HIS A 402 16.27 -8.42 -5.84
CA HIS A 402 16.49 -9.83 -5.55
C HIS A 402 16.97 -10.56 -6.81
N LEU A 403 17.98 -11.41 -6.64
CA LEU A 403 18.50 -12.29 -7.70
C LEU A 403 18.05 -13.73 -7.43
N ASP A 404 18.43 -14.25 -6.28
CA ASP A 404 18.04 -15.58 -5.79
C ASP A 404 17.78 -15.44 -4.28
N VAL A 405 16.55 -15.72 -3.87
CA VAL A 405 16.12 -15.66 -2.47
C VAL A 405 15.52 -17.00 -2.12
N ASP A 406 16.40 -17.93 -1.74
CA ASP A 406 15.97 -19.25 -1.33
C ASP A 406 16.24 -19.47 0.17
N VAL A 407 15.28 -19.02 0.97
CA VAL A 407 15.35 -19.16 2.42
C VAL A 407 15.14 -20.60 2.88
N ARG A 408 14.55 -21.47 2.03
CA ARG A 408 14.12 -22.83 2.40
C ARG A 408 15.02 -23.93 1.81
N GLY A 409 15.31 -23.89 0.51
CA GLY A 409 16.02 -24.89 -0.29
C GLY A 409 17.56 -24.79 -0.32
N GLY A 410 18.15 -23.80 0.36
CA GLY A 410 19.58 -23.80 0.70
C GLY A 410 20.53 -23.14 -0.29
N ARG A 411 20.05 -22.38 -1.29
CA ARG A 411 20.93 -21.67 -2.25
C ARG A 411 21.54 -20.36 -1.74
N GLY A 412 21.00 -19.81 -0.65
CA GLY A 412 21.47 -18.58 0.01
C GLY A 412 20.65 -17.35 -0.39
N LEU A 413 21.18 -16.16 -0.09
CA LEU A 413 20.57 -14.88 -0.45
C LEU A 413 21.48 -14.17 -1.45
N ALA A 414 20.94 -13.71 -2.58
CA ALA A 414 21.66 -12.92 -3.56
C ALA A 414 20.88 -11.68 -3.98
N VAL A 415 21.58 -10.54 -4.04
CA VAL A 415 21.00 -9.25 -4.44
C VAL A 415 21.88 -8.52 -5.44
N LEU A 416 21.24 -7.77 -6.34
CA LEU A 416 21.88 -6.81 -7.23
C LEU A 416 21.63 -5.41 -6.70
N VAL A 417 22.67 -4.58 -6.66
CA VAL A 417 22.58 -3.21 -6.13
C VAL A 417 23.29 -2.25 -7.07
N THR A 418 22.64 -1.12 -7.38
CA THR A 418 23.22 -0.04 -8.19
C THR A 418 23.57 1.16 -7.34
N PHE A 419 24.54 1.97 -7.77
CA PHE A 419 25.12 3.04 -6.95
C PHE A 419 25.22 4.38 -7.67
N THR A 420 25.39 5.44 -6.88
CA THR A 420 25.58 6.82 -7.37
C THR A 420 26.86 7.05 -8.16
N ASP A 421 27.83 6.14 -8.09
CA ASP A 421 29.11 6.21 -8.79
C ASP A 421 29.12 5.49 -10.16
N GLY A 422 27.96 4.96 -10.57
CA GLY A 422 27.77 4.30 -11.85
C GLY A 422 28.06 2.79 -11.86
N HIS A 423 28.29 2.19 -10.69
CA HIS A 423 28.47 0.74 -10.57
C HIS A 423 27.15 -0.01 -10.37
N VAL A 424 27.15 -1.23 -10.88
CA VAL A 424 26.20 -2.30 -10.56
C VAL A 424 27.00 -3.41 -9.89
N THR A 425 26.50 -3.94 -8.78
CA THR A 425 27.20 -4.94 -7.98
C THR A 425 26.30 -6.09 -7.56
N ALA A 426 26.82 -7.31 -7.60
CA ALA A 426 26.13 -8.51 -7.14
C ALA A 426 26.71 -8.96 -5.81
N TRP A 427 25.83 -9.31 -4.87
CA TRP A 427 26.17 -9.71 -3.51
C TRP A 427 25.56 -11.06 -3.19
N LYS A 428 26.26 -11.86 -2.38
CA LYS A 428 25.76 -13.15 -1.90
C LYS A 428 26.02 -13.32 -0.41
N ALA A 429 25.07 -13.89 0.30
CA ALA A 429 25.21 -14.36 1.66
C ALA A 429 24.87 -15.85 1.68
N ASP A 430 25.84 -16.66 2.11
CA ASP A 430 25.66 -18.10 2.22
C ASP A 430 24.89 -18.44 3.50
N ARG A 431 24.11 -19.51 3.42
CA ARG A 431 23.34 -20.03 4.54
C ARG A 431 24.25 -20.90 5.40
N ARG A 432 24.32 -20.61 6.70
CA ARG A 432 24.91 -21.51 7.70
C ARG A 432 23.85 -22.51 8.13
N HIS A 433 24.15 -23.80 7.97
CA HIS A 433 23.34 -24.84 8.57
C HIS A 433 23.63 -24.88 10.07
N PRO A 434 22.64 -24.63 10.93
CA PRO A 434 22.82 -24.88 12.35
C PRO A 434 22.99 -26.39 12.58
N GLY A 435 23.76 -26.76 13.61
CA GLY A 435 23.72 -28.11 14.15
C GLY A 435 22.27 -28.50 14.49
N SER A 436 21.94 -29.79 14.33
CA SER A 436 20.58 -30.36 14.35
C SER A 436 19.51 -29.54 15.09
N GLY A 437 18.57 -28.95 14.34
CA GLY A 437 17.31 -28.39 14.85
C GLY A 437 17.24 -26.85 14.99
N GLY A 438 18.30 -26.11 14.69
CA GLY A 438 18.26 -24.64 14.71
C GLY A 438 17.61 -24.01 13.47
N GLU A 439 17.25 -22.73 13.57
CA GLU A 439 16.83 -21.93 12.41
C GLU A 439 18.03 -21.50 11.55
N ALA A 440 17.81 -21.32 10.25
CA ALA A 440 18.85 -20.89 9.32
C ALA A 440 19.49 -19.55 9.74
N GLU A 441 20.82 -19.53 9.84
CA GLU A 441 21.59 -18.29 9.94
C GLU A 441 22.21 -17.98 8.58
N TYR A 442 22.49 -16.71 8.32
CA TYR A 442 23.17 -16.27 7.09
C TYR A 442 24.43 -15.52 7.47
N GLU A 443 25.43 -15.61 6.60
CA GLU A 443 26.62 -14.77 6.70
C GLU A 443 26.31 -13.34 6.25
N ASP A 444 27.21 -12.41 6.58
CA ASP A 444 27.18 -11.09 5.98
C ASP A 444 27.41 -11.18 4.47
N TYR A 445 26.85 -10.21 3.74
CA TYR A 445 26.99 -10.15 2.29
C TYR A 445 28.45 -9.98 1.87
N THR A 446 28.88 -10.84 0.95
CA THR A 446 30.16 -10.72 0.26
C THR A 446 29.94 -10.23 -1.17
N LEU A 447 30.75 -9.26 -1.59
CA LEU A 447 30.71 -8.72 -2.95
C LEU A 447 31.23 -9.76 -3.93
N GLN A 448 30.36 -10.20 -4.85
CA GLN A 448 30.65 -11.25 -5.82
C GLN A 448 31.20 -10.66 -7.13
N ALA A 449 30.56 -9.61 -7.62
CA ALA A 449 30.95 -8.96 -8.87
C ALA A 449 30.59 -7.49 -8.84
N ALA A 450 31.37 -6.69 -9.57
CA ALA A 450 31.11 -5.26 -9.78
C ALA A 450 31.41 -4.90 -11.23
N ALA A 451 30.54 -4.12 -11.85
CA ALA A 451 30.75 -3.55 -13.18
C ALA A 451 30.36 -2.07 -13.20
N ARG A 452 31.23 -1.23 -13.77
CA ARG A 452 30.92 0.18 -14.01
C ARG A 452 30.26 0.31 -15.38
N LEU A 453 28.95 0.56 -15.41
CA LEU A 453 28.20 0.74 -16.65
C LEU A 453 28.06 2.22 -17.03
N HIS A 454 28.15 3.11 -16.04
CA HIS A 454 27.84 4.53 -16.20
C HIS A 454 28.92 5.43 -15.59
N GLN A 455 28.93 6.69 -16.03
CA GLN A 455 29.85 7.70 -15.51
C GLN A 455 29.35 8.33 -14.21
N ASN A 456 28.02 8.38 -14.04
CA ASN A 456 27.30 8.94 -12.90
C ASN A 456 26.28 7.94 -12.34
N SER A 457 25.48 8.40 -11.38
CA SER A 457 24.44 7.66 -10.70
C SER A 457 23.59 6.82 -11.64
N VAL A 458 23.49 5.53 -11.36
CA VAL A 458 22.43 4.69 -11.91
C VAL A 458 21.13 5.08 -11.22
N LYS A 459 20.08 5.36 -11.97
CA LYS A 459 18.81 5.91 -11.46
C LYS A 459 17.62 4.99 -11.71
N ALA A 460 17.75 4.08 -12.66
CA ALA A 460 16.72 3.10 -12.97
C ALA A 460 17.37 1.74 -13.27
N LEU A 461 16.72 0.67 -12.84
CA LEU A 461 17.17 -0.70 -13.00
C LEU A 461 15.95 -1.59 -13.28
N ASP A 462 16.09 -2.50 -14.24
CA ASP A 462 15.19 -3.63 -14.34
C ASP A 462 15.91 -4.89 -14.83
N LEU A 463 15.34 -6.05 -14.50
CA LEU A 463 15.96 -7.36 -14.70
C LEU A 463 15.08 -8.26 -15.54
N VAL A 464 15.73 -9.07 -16.38
CA VAL A 464 15.07 -10.15 -17.11
C VAL A 464 15.78 -11.46 -16.75
N PRO A 465 15.11 -12.41 -16.06
CA PRO A 465 15.69 -13.71 -15.80
C PRO A 465 15.91 -14.46 -17.11
N LEU A 466 17.03 -15.17 -17.20
CA LEU A 466 17.37 -16.05 -18.31
C LEU A 466 17.07 -17.48 -17.87
N SER A 467 16.27 -18.24 -18.63
CA SER A 467 15.92 -19.62 -18.28
C SER A 467 16.85 -20.64 -18.93
N THR A 468 17.00 -21.78 -18.27
CA THR A 468 17.52 -23.02 -18.86
C THR A 468 16.39 -24.05 -18.90
N GLY A 469 15.31 -23.76 -19.63
CA GLY A 469 14.18 -24.68 -19.73
C GLY A 469 13.45 -24.95 -18.41
N ALA A 470 12.43 -25.81 -18.47
CA ALA A 470 11.43 -25.96 -17.41
C ALA A 470 12.03 -26.44 -16.07
N ALA A 471 11.73 -25.69 -14.99
CA ALA A 471 11.91 -26.00 -13.57
C ALA A 471 13.34 -25.91 -12.96
N ALA A 472 14.27 -25.16 -13.55
CA ALA A 472 15.57 -24.85 -12.93
C ALA A 472 15.71 -23.38 -12.50
N ALA A 473 16.65 -23.09 -11.60
CA ALA A 473 17.06 -21.74 -11.19
C ALA A 473 17.34 -20.85 -12.41
N ALA A 474 17.17 -19.52 -12.29
CA ALA A 474 17.58 -18.61 -13.35
C ALA A 474 19.06 -18.86 -13.71
N ALA A 475 19.35 -19.06 -15.00
CA ALA A 475 20.69 -19.27 -15.53
C ALA A 475 21.53 -17.99 -15.56
N GLY A 476 20.99 -16.92 -14.99
CA GLY A 476 21.52 -15.57 -15.01
C GLY A 476 20.40 -14.56 -15.25
N TRP A 477 20.82 -13.31 -15.38
CA TRP A 477 19.93 -12.17 -15.59
C TRP A 477 20.51 -11.29 -16.69
N LEU A 478 19.63 -10.76 -17.51
CA LEU A 478 19.94 -9.58 -18.29
C LEU A 478 19.61 -8.35 -17.44
N VAL A 479 20.61 -7.49 -17.27
CA VAL A 479 20.56 -6.27 -16.47
C VAL A 479 20.44 -5.07 -17.40
N ILE A 480 19.39 -4.26 -17.21
CA ILE A 480 19.15 -3.04 -17.98
C ILE A 480 19.10 -1.85 -17.02
N THR A 481 19.85 -0.80 -17.31
CA THR A 481 20.04 0.36 -16.42
C THR A 481 19.91 1.70 -17.14
N GLY A 482 19.30 2.67 -16.47
CA GLY A 482 19.29 4.09 -16.86
C GLY A 482 20.10 4.93 -15.87
N SER A 483 20.74 5.99 -16.36
CA SER A 483 21.62 6.83 -15.54
C SER A 483 21.38 8.33 -15.71
N ASP A 484 21.84 9.08 -14.71
CA ASP A 484 21.99 10.53 -14.69
C ASP A 484 22.93 11.05 -15.81
N ASP A 485 23.82 10.21 -16.32
CA ASP A 485 24.70 10.52 -17.46
C ASP A 485 24.00 10.43 -18.83
N ASN A 486 22.67 10.36 -18.85
CA ASN A 486 21.76 10.25 -20.00
C ASN A 486 21.92 9.00 -20.88
N ALA A 487 22.63 7.98 -20.40
CA ALA A 487 22.84 6.73 -21.13
C ALA A 487 22.02 5.55 -20.61
N LEU A 488 21.82 4.61 -21.53
CA LEU A 488 21.27 3.28 -21.26
C LEU A 488 22.42 2.27 -21.21
N GLY A 489 22.48 1.45 -20.16
CA GLY A 489 23.45 0.38 -19.98
C GLY A 489 22.78 -0.99 -19.98
N VAL A 490 23.39 -1.97 -20.65
CA VAL A 490 22.91 -3.36 -20.73
C VAL A 490 24.08 -4.32 -20.51
N THR A 491 23.90 -5.32 -19.65
CA THR A 491 24.90 -6.39 -19.46
C THR A 491 24.22 -7.68 -19.01
N HIS A 492 24.94 -8.80 -19.13
CA HIS A 492 24.53 -10.07 -18.52
C HIS A 492 25.18 -10.22 -17.15
N LEU A 493 24.43 -10.76 -16.19
CA LEU A 493 24.94 -11.28 -14.94
C LEU A 493 24.74 -12.78 -14.95
N LEU A 494 25.83 -13.54 -14.97
CA LEU A 494 25.79 -15.00 -15.10
C LEU A 494 26.36 -15.65 -13.83
N PRO A 495 25.78 -16.77 -13.37
CA PRO A 495 26.41 -17.63 -12.39
C PRO A 495 27.76 -18.13 -12.92
N THR A 496 28.72 -18.28 -12.03
CA THR A 496 30.02 -18.88 -12.35
C THR A 496 29.98 -20.40 -12.18
N ALA A 497 31.01 -21.09 -12.70
CA ALA A 497 31.13 -22.54 -12.52
C ALA A 497 31.25 -22.93 -11.03
N ALA A 498 30.72 -24.10 -10.68
CA ALA A 498 30.79 -24.63 -9.32
C ALA A 498 32.26 -24.69 -8.83
N GLY A 499 32.52 -24.13 -7.64
CA GLY A 499 33.87 -24.05 -7.05
C GLY A 499 34.64 -22.77 -7.39
N ALA A 500 34.10 -21.85 -8.21
CA ALA A 500 34.65 -20.53 -8.38
C ALA A 500 34.57 -19.69 -7.09
N VAL A 501 35.53 -18.77 -6.92
CA VAL A 501 35.60 -17.89 -5.73
C VAL A 501 34.43 -16.92 -5.65
N ALA A 502 34.03 -16.36 -6.79
CA ALA A 502 32.84 -15.51 -6.91
C ALA A 502 31.71 -16.32 -7.56
N ALA A 503 30.49 -16.23 -7.04
CA ALA A 503 29.30 -16.91 -7.55
C ALA A 503 28.71 -16.27 -8.82
N TYR A 504 29.08 -15.02 -9.12
CA TYR A 504 28.56 -14.27 -10.26
C TYR A 504 29.68 -13.57 -11.04
N THR A 505 29.44 -13.35 -12.32
CA THR A 505 30.28 -12.52 -13.18
C THR A 505 29.45 -11.68 -14.14
N PHE A 506 29.94 -10.49 -14.47
CA PHE A 506 29.32 -9.63 -15.49
C PHE A 506 29.92 -9.94 -16.87
N GLY A 507 29.04 -10.04 -17.86
CA GLY A 507 29.43 -10.06 -19.26
C GLY A 507 29.85 -8.67 -19.76
N PRO A 508 30.23 -8.55 -21.05
CA PRO A 508 30.53 -7.27 -21.67
C PRO A 508 29.37 -6.28 -21.51
N GLY A 509 29.68 -5.07 -21.06
CA GLY A 509 28.71 -3.98 -20.95
C GLY A 509 28.46 -3.30 -22.30
N HIS A 510 27.20 -3.07 -22.63
CA HIS A 510 26.76 -2.33 -23.81
C HIS A 510 26.15 -1.01 -23.37
N ARG A 511 26.61 0.10 -23.95
CA ARG A 511 26.16 1.44 -23.58
C ARG A 511 25.63 2.18 -24.80
N VAL A 512 24.40 2.67 -24.72
CA VAL A 512 23.84 3.64 -25.67
C VAL A 512 24.03 5.02 -25.06
N SER A 513 25.05 5.74 -25.54
CA SER A 513 25.30 7.12 -25.12
C SER A 513 24.20 8.05 -25.65
N LYS A 514 23.85 9.09 -24.88
CA LYS A 514 22.81 10.07 -25.27
C LYS A 514 21.49 9.39 -25.64
N ALA A 515 21.13 8.34 -24.91
CA ALA A 515 19.86 7.65 -25.09
C ALA A 515 18.69 8.62 -24.83
N HIS A 516 18.88 9.57 -23.92
CA HIS A 516 18.01 10.72 -23.68
C HIS A 516 18.79 12.05 -23.70
N ALA A 517 18.07 13.17 -23.68
CA ALA A 517 18.68 14.50 -23.54
C ALA A 517 18.99 14.85 -22.07
N ALA A 518 18.42 14.12 -21.12
CA ALA A 518 18.63 14.28 -19.68
C ALA A 518 18.71 12.91 -18.96
N ALA A 519 18.79 12.93 -17.63
CA ALA A 519 18.83 11.74 -16.78
C ALA A 519 17.69 10.76 -17.10
N ILE A 520 18.00 9.46 -17.16
CA ILE A 520 17.00 8.40 -17.28
C ILE A 520 16.62 7.95 -15.88
N ASN A 521 15.44 8.35 -15.41
CA ASN A 521 15.00 8.13 -14.03
C ASN A 521 14.00 6.98 -13.90
N ALA A 522 13.35 6.56 -14.98
CA ALA A 522 12.43 5.43 -14.97
C ALA A 522 12.79 4.42 -16.06
N LEU A 523 12.66 3.13 -15.74
CA LEU A 523 12.89 2.04 -16.67
C LEU A 523 11.98 0.87 -16.32
N ARG A 524 11.34 0.28 -17.34
CA ARG A 524 10.54 -0.93 -17.15
C ARG A 524 10.58 -1.84 -18.36
N VAL A 525 10.85 -3.12 -18.15
CA VAL A 525 10.64 -4.17 -19.14
C VAL A 525 9.15 -4.43 -19.26
N VAL A 526 8.64 -4.31 -20.48
CA VAL A 526 7.20 -4.44 -20.77
C VAL A 526 6.89 -5.71 -21.55
N ARG A 527 7.89 -6.34 -22.16
CA ARG A 527 7.75 -7.64 -22.84
C ARG A 527 9.08 -8.37 -22.88
N HIS A 528 9.06 -9.66 -22.60
CA HIS A 528 10.19 -10.56 -22.80
C HIS A 528 9.71 -11.79 -23.58
N ASP A 529 10.30 -12.00 -24.75
CA ASP A 529 10.12 -13.20 -25.57
C ASP A 529 11.48 -13.90 -25.62
N GLU A 530 11.65 -14.86 -24.73
CA GLU A 530 12.90 -15.60 -24.60
C GLU A 530 13.20 -16.43 -25.84
N GLN A 531 12.19 -17.06 -26.45
CA GLN A 531 12.40 -17.90 -27.63
C GLN A 531 12.94 -17.06 -28.80
N ALA A 532 12.30 -15.92 -29.08
CA ALA A 532 12.73 -15.01 -30.14
C ALA A 532 13.96 -14.17 -29.76
N GLY A 533 14.36 -14.15 -28.49
CA GLY A 533 15.47 -13.33 -28.00
C GLY A 533 15.15 -11.85 -28.07
N VAL A 534 13.93 -11.48 -27.72
CA VAL A 534 13.46 -10.10 -27.82
C VAL A 534 13.03 -9.61 -26.45
N VAL A 535 13.66 -8.52 -26.01
CA VAL A 535 13.23 -7.76 -24.84
C VAL A 535 12.74 -6.40 -25.32
N VAL A 536 11.54 -6.01 -24.90
CA VAL A 536 11.00 -4.67 -25.09
C VAL A 536 10.91 -3.99 -23.74
N PHE A 537 11.48 -2.80 -23.64
CA PHE A 537 11.49 -2.01 -22.42
C PHE A 537 11.26 -0.54 -22.74
N VAL A 538 10.82 0.19 -21.72
CA VAL A 538 10.47 1.61 -21.80
C VAL A 538 11.36 2.37 -20.84
N THR A 539 11.81 3.55 -21.26
CA THR A 539 12.56 4.49 -20.41
C THR A 539 11.85 5.83 -20.33
N GLY A 540 11.91 6.46 -19.15
CA GLY A 540 11.45 7.82 -18.89
C GLY A 540 12.59 8.70 -18.40
N SER A 541 12.56 9.97 -18.81
CA SER A 541 13.65 10.91 -18.53
C SER A 541 13.13 12.31 -18.28
N ASN A 542 13.96 13.12 -17.61
CA ASN A 542 13.70 14.53 -17.29
C ASN A 542 13.59 15.42 -18.53
N ASP A 543 13.91 14.91 -19.71
CA ASP A 543 13.58 15.53 -20.99
C ASP A 543 12.09 15.40 -21.38
N GLN A 544 11.26 14.85 -20.48
CA GLN A 544 9.83 14.58 -20.64
C GLN A 544 9.53 13.66 -21.84
N ARG A 545 10.48 12.78 -22.19
CA ARG A 545 10.31 11.77 -23.22
C ARG A 545 10.18 10.39 -22.62
N ILE A 546 9.22 9.64 -23.15
CA ILE A 546 9.07 8.22 -22.95
C ILE A 546 9.53 7.53 -24.22
N LYS A 547 10.52 6.65 -24.12
CA LYS A 547 11.09 5.95 -25.26
C LYS A 547 10.91 4.45 -25.11
N THR A 548 10.47 3.81 -26.18
CA THR A 548 10.37 2.35 -26.25
C THR A 548 11.55 1.79 -27.00
N TRP A 549 12.17 0.76 -26.46
CA TRP A 549 13.36 0.14 -27.00
C TRP A 549 13.14 -1.34 -27.23
N ARG A 550 13.80 -1.88 -28.25
CA ARG A 550 13.91 -3.29 -28.51
C ARG A 550 15.37 -3.71 -28.36
N LEU A 551 15.59 -4.73 -27.55
CA LEU A 551 16.86 -5.43 -27.46
C LEU A 551 16.71 -6.82 -28.09
N LEU A 552 17.62 -7.13 -29.01
CA LEU A 552 17.78 -8.45 -29.60
C LEU A 552 18.96 -9.17 -28.92
N THR A 553 18.72 -10.36 -28.40
CA THR A 553 19.74 -11.26 -27.87
C THR A 553 19.97 -12.40 -28.87
N THR A 554 21.22 -12.71 -29.16
CA THR A 554 21.60 -13.74 -30.14
C THR A 554 22.27 -14.92 -29.45
N ALA A 555 21.98 -16.14 -29.88
CA ALA A 555 22.78 -17.30 -29.51
C ALA A 555 24.24 -17.11 -29.96
N PRO A 556 25.23 -17.65 -29.23
CA PRO A 556 26.63 -17.58 -29.64
C PRO A 556 26.82 -18.27 -31.02
N PRO A 557 27.68 -17.71 -31.90
CA PRO A 557 27.99 -18.34 -33.18
C PRO A 557 28.79 -19.64 -32.91
N GLY A 558 28.22 -20.79 -33.27
CA GLY A 558 28.94 -22.07 -33.16
C GLY A 558 28.11 -23.31 -32.83
N GLY A 559 26.84 -23.20 -32.39
CA GLY A 559 25.99 -24.39 -32.11
C GLY A 559 26.50 -25.30 -30.99
N GLU A 560 27.68 -25.04 -30.44
CA GLU A 560 28.17 -25.65 -29.22
C GLU A 560 27.46 -24.98 -28.05
N GLU A 561 26.50 -25.70 -27.48
CA GLU A 561 26.00 -25.48 -26.13
C GLU A 561 27.15 -25.70 -25.13
N GLU A 562 28.12 -24.79 -25.09
CA GLU A 562 28.94 -24.66 -23.88
C GLU A 562 27.99 -24.19 -22.78
N ALA A 563 27.64 -25.14 -21.91
CA ALA A 563 26.81 -24.93 -20.73
C ALA A 563 27.29 -23.70 -19.96
N GLY A 564 26.54 -22.60 -20.07
CA GLY A 564 26.80 -21.34 -19.36
C GLY A 564 27.08 -20.11 -20.22
N THR A 565 27.26 -20.22 -21.54
CA THR A 565 27.42 -19.02 -22.40
C THR A 565 26.06 -18.45 -22.80
N GLY A 566 25.47 -17.65 -21.90
CA GLY A 566 24.23 -16.92 -22.14
C GLY A 566 24.26 -16.15 -23.47
N ARG A 567 23.09 -16.04 -24.13
CA ARG A 567 22.92 -15.27 -25.37
C ARG A 567 23.61 -13.91 -25.27
N ARG A 568 24.29 -13.47 -26.34
CA ARG A 568 24.97 -12.17 -26.39
C ARG A 568 23.96 -11.05 -26.66
N VAL A 569 24.23 -9.87 -26.13
CA VAL A 569 23.54 -8.63 -26.54
C VAL A 569 23.88 -8.36 -28.00
N GLY A 570 22.87 -8.43 -28.88
CA GLY A 570 23.04 -8.23 -30.32
C GLY A 570 22.85 -6.76 -30.71
N LYS A 571 21.60 -6.29 -30.73
CA LYS A 571 21.24 -4.95 -31.19
C LYS A 571 20.21 -4.30 -30.27
N ILE A 572 20.46 -3.04 -29.92
CA ILE A 572 19.50 -2.17 -29.21
C ILE A 572 18.93 -1.17 -30.23
N GLN A 573 17.61 -1.10 -30.34
CA GLN A 573 16.91 -0.26 -31.31
C GLN A 573 15.83 0.57 -30.62
N LEU A 574 15.82 1.88 -30.89
CA LEU A 574 14.71 2.76 -30.54
C LEU A 574 13.50 2.43 -31.44
N LEU A 575 12.37 2.11 -30.83
CA LEU A 575 11.11 1.84 -31.51
C LEU A 575 10.21 3.07 -31.56
N ASP A 576 10.09 3.77 -30.43
CA ASP A 576 9.21 4.93 -30.29
C ASP A 576 9.83 5.99 -29.37
N ASN A 577 9.44 7.25 -29.58
CA ASN A 577 9.87 8.41 -28.79
C ASN A 577 8.73 9.42 -28.68
N SER A 578 8.02 9.33 -27.57
CA SER A 578 6.79 10.09 -27.31
C SER A 578 6.99 11.10 -26.19
N TYR A 579 6.30 12.24 -26.28
CA TYR A 579 6.26 13.23 -25.22
C TYR A 579 5.23 12.83 -24.15
N SER A 580 5.55 13.01 -22.87
CA SER A 580 4.61 12.82 -21.75
C SER A 580 4.29 14.16 -21.10
N SER A 581 3.04 14.33 -20.64
CA SER A 581 2.67 15.50 -19.84
C SER A 581 3.13 15.39 -18.38
N VAL A 582 3.59 14.20 -17.96
CA VAL A 582 4.25 14.01 -16.67
C VAL A 582 5.62 14.66 -16.72
N ALA A 583 5.77 15.77 -15.99
CA ALA A 583 7.09 16.36 -15.78
C ALA A 583 7.91 15.51 -14.80
N ASP A 584 9.24 15.52 -14.95
CA ASP A 584 10.16 14.72 -14.12
C ASP A 584 9.73 13.24 -13.96
N PRO A 585 9.53 12.47 -15.06
CA PRO A 585 9.18 11.05 -14.96
C PRO A 585 10.20 10.31 -14.10
N GLY A 586 9.76 9.83 -12.93
CA GLY A 586 10.62 9.31 -11.88
C GLY A 586 10.48 7.80 -11.63
N ALA A 587 9.33 7.20 -11.97
CA ALA A 587 9.12 5.77 -11.85
C ALA A 587 8.05 5.26 -12.82
N MET A 588 8.05 3.94 -13.07
CA MET A 588 7.13 3.28 -13.99
C MET A 588 6.79 1.86 -13.52
N GLU A 589 5.56 1.43 -13.77
CA GLU A 589 5.10 0.09 -13.37
C GLU A 589 4.02 -0.45 -14.31
N MET A 590 4.03 -1.77 -14.53
CA MET A 590 3.03 -2.45 -15.36
C MET A 590 1.81 -2.84 -14.53
N LEU A 591 0.61 -2.54 -15.02
CA LEU A 591 -0.66 -2.93 -14.40
C LEU A 591 -1.04 -4.38 -14.72
N GLY A 592 -0.18 -5.32 -14.31
CA GLY A 592 -0.25 -6.73 -14.68
C GLY A 592 0.50 -7.03 -16.00
N PRO A 593 0.63 -8.31 -16.39
CA PRO A 593 1.51 -8.72 -17.50
C PRO A 593 1.19 -8.08 -18.85
N GLU A 594 -0.10 -7.96 -19.16
CA GLU A 594 -0.62 -7.37 -20.41
C GLU A 594 -1.35 -6.04 -20.15
N GLY A 595 -1.05 -5.42 -19.00
CA GLY A 595 -1.69 -4.18 -18.56
C GLY A 595 -1.10 -2.93 -19.22
N PRO A 596 -1.73 -1.76 -19.01
CA PRO A 596 -1.10 -0.50 -19.35
C PRO A 596 0.13 -0.24 -18.45
N LEU A 597 1.08 0.53 -18.98
CA LEU A 597 2.21 1.07 -18.22
C LEU A 597 1.76 2.34 -17.49
N VAL A 598 1.94 2.39 -16.18
CA VAL A 598 1.77 3.61 -15.38
C VAL A 598 3.09 4.35 -15.35
N VAL A 599 3.07 5.64 -15.70
CA VAL A 599 4.23 6.54 -15.63
C VAL A 599 3.93 7.61 -14.59
N VAL A 600 4.86 7.82 -13.66
CA VAL A 600 4.69 8.77 -12.55
C VAL A 600 5.85 9.76 -12.46
N GLY A 601 5.55 10.96 -11.96
CA GLY A 601 6.46 12.09 -11.77
C GLY A 601 5.65 13.24 -11.17
N VAL A 602 5.75 14.46 -11.69
CA VAL A 602 4.74 15.50 -11.43
C VAL A 602 3.48 15.18 -12.24
N GLY A 603 2.64 14.33 -11.66
CA GLY A 603 1.46 13.76 -12.31
C GLY A 603 1.59 12.26 -12.55
N MET A 604 0.56 11.70 -13.20
CA MET A 604 0.45 10.28 -13.50
C MET A 604 -0.29 10.07 -14.82
N GLU A 605 0.26 9.22 -15.68
CA GLU A 605 -0.33 8.81 -16.95
C GLU A 605 -0.37 7.29 -17.07
N THR A 606 -1.30 6.79 -17.88
CA THR A 606 -1.37 5.38 -18.29
C THR A 606 -1.12 5.28 -19.77
N TRP A 607 -0.26 4.35 -20.18
CA TRP A 607 0.13 4.14 -21.57
C TRP A 607 -0.19 2.70 -21.98
N GLY A 608 -0.90 2.53 -23.09
CA GLY A 608 -1.09 1.23 -23.71
C GLY A 608 0.20 0.74 -24.34
N VAL A 609 0.60 -0.50 -24.01
CA VAL A 609 1.78 -1.15 -24.58
C VAL A 609 1.36 -2.01 -25.77
N GLY A 610 1.48 -1.48 -27.00
CA GLY A 610 1.25 -2.26 -28.23
C GLY A 610 2.50 -2.98 -28.74
N GLN A 611 2.40 -3.71 -29.86
CA GLN A 611 3.52 -4.45 -30.50
C GLN A 611 4.69 -3.57 -31.01
N GLY A 612 4.69 -2.26 -30.76
CA GLY A 612 5.78 -1.38 -31.18
C GLY A 612 5.54 0.12 -30.99
N ALA A 613 4.39 0.54 -30.46
CA ALA A 613 4.08 1.94 -30.17
C ALA A 613 3.38 2.05 -28.82
N LEU A 614 3.78 3.05 -28.03
CA LEU A 614 3.05 3.46 -26.84
C LEU A 614 1.93 4.41 -27.26
N ARG A 615 0.73 4.23 -26.69
CA ARG A 615 -0.37 5.20 -26.85
C ARG A 615 -0.79 5.69 -25.48
N ALA A 616 -0.72 7.00 -25.24
CA ALA A 616 -1.27 7.61 -24.04
C ALA A 616 -2.78 7.33 -24.00
N GLY A 617 -3.25 6.84 -22.86
CA GLY A 617 -4.65 6.46 -22.61
C GLY A 617 -5.46 7.48 -21.84
#